data_AF-A0A537TND3-F1
#
_entry.id   AF-A0A537TND3-F1
#
_cell.length_a   1.000
_cell.length_b   1.000
_cell.length_c   1.000
_cell.angle_alpha   90.00
_cell.angle_beta   90.00
_cell.angle_gamma   90.00
#
_symmetry.space_group_name_H-M   'P 1'
#
loop_
_entity.id
_entity.type
_entity.pdbx_description
1 polymer ?
#
loop_
_entity_poly.entity_id
_entity_poly.type
_entity_poly.pdbx_seq_one_letter_code
_entity_poly.pdbx_strand_id
1 'polypeptide(L)'
;MVGMARNQRARWARQISAAWRASIEAIFECGRLLIAAKDALDHGEFTKMVERDLPFGKRTAQRLMAIARDTRLTNPTHASLLPQSWMTLYELTRLSDDYFATAIADGLIQPDMHRSDIAEMVGRWEYAERRASTIASPFEPATEPAPISLTGPATAHPFRYAPAPSRPAAAAHHRRSR
;
A
#
# COMPACT_ATOMS: atom_id res chain seq x y z
N MET A 1 -2.05 -32.97 -37.86
CA MET A 1 -3.05 -32.26 -37.04
C MET A 1 -2.48 -31.40 -35.88
N VAL A 2 -1.18 -31.47 -35.54
CA VAL A 2 -0.61 -30.75 -34.37
C VAL A 2 -0.46 -29.23 -34.59
N GLY A 3 -0.25 -28.76 -35.83
CA GLY A 3 -0.11 -27.31 -36.12
C GLY A 3 -1.40 -26.50 -35.96
N MET A 4 -2.54 -27.06 -36.36
CA MET A 4 -3.85 -26.38 -36.28
C MET A 4 -4.31 -26.19 -34.83
N ALA A 5 -4.10 -27.19 -33.97
CA ALA A 5 -4.40 -27.12 -32.54
C ALA A 5 -3.51 -26.11 -31.80
N ARG A 6 -2.23 -25.98 -32.18
CA ARG A 6 -1.31 -24.99 -31.61
C ARG A 6 -1.73 -23.56 -31.96
N ASN A 7 -2.19 -23.34 -33.19
CA ASN A 7 -2.71 -22.04 -33.65
C ASN A 7 -4.03 -21.66 -32.94
N GLN A 8 -4.88 -22.64 -32.63
CA GLN A 8 -6.08 -22.41 -31.83
C GLN A 8 -5.75 -22.01 -30.39
N ARG A 9 -4.84 -22.71 -29.72
CA ARG A 9 -4.42 -22.33 -28.34
C ARG A 9 -3.86 -20.91 -28.29
N ALA A 10 -2.99 -20.53 -29.23
CA ALA A 10 -2.43 -19.18 -29.30
C ALA A 10 -3.51 -18.11 -29.58
N ARG A 11 -4.52 -18.42 -30.40
CA ARG A 11 -5.67 -17.53 -30.62
C ARG A 11 -6.46 -17.31 -29.33
N TRP A 12 -6.82 -18.39 -28.63
CA TRP A 12 -7.56 -18.32 -27.38
C TRP A 12 -6.79 -17.58 -26.29
N ALA A 13 -5.50 -17.86 -26.13
CA ALA A 13 -4.64 -17.14 -25.18
C ALA A 13 -4.66 -15.63 -25.44
N ARG A 14 -4.49 -15.20 -26.70
CA ARG A 14 -4.57 -13.76 -27.05
C ARG A 14 -5.93 -13.15 -26.72
N GLN A 15 -7.03 -13.84 -27.03
CA GLN A 15 -8.38 -13.33 -26.76
C GLN A 15 -8.66 -13.22 -25.26
N ILE A 16 -8.28 -14.23 -24.48
CA ILE A 16 -8.43 -14.23 -23.02
C ILE A 16 -7.57 -13.14 -22.40
N SER A 17 -6.30 -13.03 -22.78
CA SER A 17 -5.41 -11.97 -22.26
C SER A 17 -5.89 -10.57 -22.63
N ALA A 18 -6.50 -10.37 -23.81
CA ALA A 18 -7.09 -9.09 -24.19
C ALA A 18 -8.32 -8.75 -23.33
N ALA A 19 -9.24 -9.71 -23.15
CA ALA A 19 -10.41 -9.53 -22.30
C ALA A 19 -10.03 -9.28 -20.83
N TRP A 20 -9.03 -10.01 -20.33
CA TRP A 20 -8.46 -9.81 -19.00
C TRP A 20 -7.92 -8.39 -18.84
N ARG A 21 -7.11 -7.91 -19.80
CA ARG A 21 -6.57 -6.54 -19.79
C ARG A 21 -7.62 -5.45 -19.88
N ALA A 22 -8.73 -5.69 -20.57
CA ALA A 22 -9.84 -4.74 -20.66
C ALA A 22 -10.44 -4.41 -19.28
N SER A 23 -10.22 -5.24 -18.25
CA SER A 23 -10.64 -4.95 -16.89
C SER A 23 -9.95 -3.72 -16.28
N ILE A 24 -8.69 -3.43 -16.64
CA ILE A 24 -8.00 -2.21 -16.21
C ILE A 24 -8.63 -0.98 -16.85
N GLU A 25 -8.94 -1.03 -18.15
CA GLU A 25 -9.60 0.09 -18.82
C GLU A 25 -10.99 0.36 -18.21
N ALA A 26 -11.72 -0.69 -17.84
CA ALA A 26 -12.98 -0.54 -17.12
C ALA A 26 -12.82 0.15 -15.75
N ILE A 27 -11.70 -0.09 -15.04
CA ILE A 27 -11.37 0.61 -13.78
C ILE A 27 -11.12 2.11 -14.05
N PHE A 28 -10.33 2.43 -15.07
CA PHE A 28 -10.10 3.82 -15.46
C PHE A 28 -11.38 4.52 -15.87
N GLU A 29 -12.22 3.86 -16.67
CA GLU A 29 -13.50 4.41 -17.11
C GLU A 29 -14.44 4.67 -15.94
N CYS A 30 -14.54 3.75 -14.98
CA CYS A 30 -15.32 3.97 -13.77
C CYS A 30 -14.86 5.22 -13.01
N GLY A 31 -13.53 5.40 -12.86
CA GLY A 31 -12.98 6.60 -12.25
C GLY A 31 -13.27 7.88 -13.05
N ARG A 32 -13.18 7.85 -14.38
CA ARG A 32 -13.52 8.99 -15.26
C ARG A 32 -14.99 9.38 -15.13
N LEU A 33 -15.90 8.40 -15.14
CA LEU A 33 -17.34 8.64 -14.96
C LEU A 33 -17.66 9.24 -13.59
N LEU A 34 -16.99 8.78 -12.53
CA LEU A 34 -17.12 9.36 -11.19
C LEU A 34 -16.66 10.83 -11.15
N ILE A 35 -15.58 11.17 -11.86
CA ILE A 35 -15.10 12.56 -11.98
C ILE A 35 -16.13 13.40 -12.73
N ALA A 36 -16.56 12.96 -13.91
CA ALA A 36 -17.55 13.66 -14.71
C ALA A 36 -18.88 13.85 -13.96
N ALA A 37 -19.35 12.83 -13.26
CA ALA A 37 -20.57 12.91 -12.45
C ALA A 37 -20.41 13.90 -11.28
N LYS A 38 -19.24 13.95 -10.64
CA LYS A 38 -18.99 14.92 -9.57
C LYS A 38 -19.01 16.36 -10.06
N ASP A 39 -18.56 16.59 -11.29
CA ASP A 39 -18.51 17.93 -11.89
C ASP A 39 -19.88 18.36 -12.46
N ALA A 40 -20.71 17.40 -12.89
CA ALA A 40 -22.01 17.66 -13.52
C ALA A 40 -23.21 17.73 -12.55
N LEU A 41 -23.12 17.09 -11.38
CA LEU A 41 -24.23 17.01 -10.42
C LEU A 41 -24.21 18.19 -9.43
N ASP A 42 -25.41 18.58 -8.99
CA ASP A 42 -25.58 19.59 -7.95
C ASP A 42 -24.93 19.18 -6.61
N HIS A 43 -24.68 20.17 -5.77
CA HIS A 43 -24.06 19.95 -4.46
C HIS A 43 -24.82 18.91 -3.63
N GLY A 44 -24.13 17.84 -3.23
CA GLY A 44 -24.68 16.76 -2.43
C GLY A 44 -25.32 15.61 -3.22
N GLU A 45 -25.70 15.82 -4.49
CA GLU A 45 -26.30 14.76 -5.31
C GLU A 45 -25.29 13.66 -5.65
N PHE A 46 -24.05 14.03 -5.96
CA PHE A 46 -22.96 13.06 -6.14
C PHE A 46 -22.79 12.13 -4.93
N THR A 47 -22.83 12.71 -3.73
CA THR A 47 -22.71 11.96 -2.47
C THR A 47 -23.86 10.98 -2.28
N LYS A 48 -25.10 11.41 -2.56
CA LYS A 48 -26.29 10.56 -2.48
C LYS A 48 -26.23 9.41 -3.49
N MET A 49 -25.85 9.70 -4.74
CA MET A 49 -25.71 8.69 -5.80
C MET A 49 -24.72 7.60 -5.39
N VAL A 50 -23.55 8.01 -4.87
CA VAL A 50 -22.53 7.06 -4.40
C VAL A 50 -23.02 6.21 -3.23
N GLU A 51 -23.83 6.75 -2.32
CA GLU A 51 -24.32 6.01 -1.15
C GLU A 51 -25.52 5.12 -1.44
N ARG A 52 -26.37 5.48 -2.40
CA ARG A 52 -27.68 4.85 -2.60
C ARG A 52 -27.79 4.04 -3.89
N ASP A 53 -27.06 4.43 -4.93
CA ASP A 53 -27.31 3.95 -6.30
C ASP A 53 -26.13 3.14 -6.87
N LEU A 54 -24.95 3.23 -6.26
CA LEU A 54 -23.74 2.51 -6.71
C LEU A 54 -23.46 1.25 -5.87
N PRO A 55 -22.82 0.22 -6.46
CA PRO A 55 -22.50 -1.03 -5.75
C PRO A 55 -21.31 -0.90 -4.77
N PHE A 56 -20.86 0.31 -4.46
CA PHE A 56 -19.75 0.59 -3.56
C PHE A 56 -19.88 1.96 -2.91
N GLY A 57 -19.27 2.13 -1.73
CA GLY A 57 -19.33 3.40 -0.99
C GLY A 57 -18.30 4.45 -1.38
N LYS A 58 -18.37 5.61 -0.71
CA LYS A 58 -17.52 6.81 -0.93
C LYS A 58 -16.04 6.52 -1.01
N ARG A 59 -15.52 5.67 -0.11
CA ARG A 59 -14.10 5.32 -0.06
C ARG A 59 -13.63 4.71 -1.38
N THR A 60 -14.41 3.79 -1.95
CA THR A 60 -14.09 3.14 -3.22
C THR A 60 -14.16 4.15 -4.36
N ALA A 61 -15.22 4.96 -4.39
CA ALA A 61 -15.37 6.01 -5.40
C ALA A 61 -14.17 6.97 -5.42
N GLN A 62 -13.74 7.48 -4.26
CA GLN A 62 -12.57 8.36 -4.14
C GLN A 62 -11.28 7.70 -4.66
N ARG A 63 -11.07 6.42 -4.37
CA ARG A 63 -9.90 5.67 -4.83
C ARG A 63 -9.90 5.48 -6.35
N LEU A 64 -11.05 5.13 -6.93
CA LEU A 64 -11.22 5.00 -8.38
C LEU A 64 -10.98 6.33 -9.09
N MET A 65 -11.48 7.44 -8.54
CA MET A 65 -11.19 8.78 -9.06
C MET A 65 -9.70 9.13 -8.98
N ALA A 66 -9.01 8.74 -7.90
CA ALA A 66 -7.57 8.96 -7.76
C ALA A 66 -6.78 8.18 -8.81
N ILE A 67 -7.14 6.92 -9.07
CA ILE A 67 -6.55 6.10 -10.13
C ILE A 67 -6.73 6.75 -11.50
N ALA A 68 -7.95 7.20 -11.83
CA ALA A 68 -8.23 7.82 -13.14
C ALA A 68 -7.56 9.19 -13.33
N ARG A 69 -7.19 9.88 -12.25
CA ARG A 69 -6.44 11.15 -12.30
C ARG A 69 -4.94 10.96 -12.46
N ASP A 70 -4.42 9.77 -12.15
CA ASP A 70 -3.00 9.50 -12.25
C ASP A 70 -2.61 9.29 -13.72
N THR A 71 -1.91 10.28 -14.28
CA THR A 71 -1.45 10.27 -15.67
C THR A 71 -0.38 9.20 -15.92
N ARG A 72 0.33 8.75 -14.87
CA ARG A 72 1.33 7.67 -14.97
C ARG A 72 0.64 6.33 -15.18
N LEU A 73 -0.49 6.10 -14.51
CA LEU A 73 -1.28 4.88 -14.66
C LEU A 73 -2.08 4.86 -15.96
N THR A 74 -2.69 5.99 -16.33
CA THR A 74 -3.52 6.09 -17.54
C THR A 74 -2.71 6.18 -18.82
N ASN A 75 -1.38 6.31 -18.74
CA ASN A 75 -0.49 6.28 -19.90
C ASN A 75 -0.53 4.90 -20.59
N PRO A 76 -0.91 4.82 -21.89
CA PRO A 76 -0.96 3.57 -22.64
C PRO A 76 0.36 2.79 -22.64
N THR A 77 1.50 3.48 -22.47
CA THR A 77 2.83 2.88 -22.42
C THR A 77 2.98 1.92 -21.24
N HIS A 78 2.34 2.21 -20.10
CA HIS A 78 2.46 1.44 -18.87
C HIS A 78 1.31 0.44 -18.68
N ALA A 79 0.21 0.58 -19.41
CA ALA A 79 -1.00 -0.24 -19.27
C ALA A 79 -0.73 -1.75 -19.33
N SER A 80 0.30 -2.19 -20.05
CA SER A 80 0.66 -3.60 -20.18
C SER A 80 1.37 -4.20 -18.95
N LEU A 81 1.92 -3.35 -18.08
CA LEU A 81 2.70 -3.68 -16.88
C LEU A 81 1.87 -3.59 -15.60
N LEU A 82 0.70 -2.96 -15.67
CA LEU A 82 -0.09 -2.64 -14.51
C LEU A 82 -0.79 -3.87 -13.91
N PRO A 83 -0.87 -3.93 -12.56
CA PRO A 83 -1.61 -4.97 -11.87
C PRO A 83 -3.12 -4.83 -12.09
N GLN A 84 -3.82 -5.97 -12.14
CA GLN A 84 -5.24 -6.07 -12.50
C GLN A 84 -6.19 -5.81 -11.33
N SER A 85 -5.65 -5.42 -10.17
CA SER A 85 -6.40 -5.11 -8.96
C SER A 85 -6.47 -3.60 -8.77
N TRP A 86 -7.68 -3.04 -8.75
CA TRP A 86 -7.90 -1.61 -8.50
C TRP A 86 -7.33 -1.16 -7.14
N MET A 87 -7.28 -2.04 -6.13
CA MET A 87 -6.64 -1.71 -4.85
C MET A 87 -5.13 -1.57 -5.02
N THR A 88 -4.52 -2.44 -5.80
CA THR A 88 -3.08 -2.41 -6.09
C THR A 88 -2.76 -1.15 -6.91
N LEU A 89 -3.56 -0.83 -7.93
CA LEU A 89 -3.46 0.42 -8.70
C LEU A 89 -3.56 1.66 -7.80
N TYR A 90 -4.49 1.67 -6.84
CA TYR A 90 -4.60 2.78 -5.90
C TYR A 90 -3.35 2.96 -5.02
N GLU A 91 -2.69 1.88 -4.59
CA GLU A 91 -1.44 2.04 -3.83
C GLU A 91 -0.32 2.60 -4.73
N LEU A 92 -0.31 2.30 -6.03
CA LEU A 92 0.64 2.89 -6.97
C LEU A 92 0.47 4.41 -7.12
N THR A 93 -0.75 4.94 -7.00
CA THR A 93 -0.97 6.40 -7.07
C THR A 93 -0.33 7.16 -5.92
N ARG A 94 0.01 6.45 -4.83
CA ARG A 94 0.61 7.04 -3.62
C ARG A 94 2.14 7.09 -3.69
N LEU A 95 2.73 6.50 -4.72
CA LEU A 95 4.16 6.53 -4.96
C LEU A 95 4.58 7.90 -5.49
N SER A 96 5.78 8.36 -5.10
CA SER A 96 6.43 9.51 -5.73
C SER A 96 6.75 9.19 -7.20
N ASP A 97 6.92 10.23 -8.02
CA ASP A 97 7.20 10.05 -9.45
C ASP A 97 8.54 9.33 -9.68
N ASP A 98 9.58 9.71 -8.94
CA ASP A 98 10.90 9.08 -9.02
C ASP A 98 10.85 7.59 -8.69
N TYR A 99 10.08 7.25 -7.65
CA TYR A 99 9.94 5.86 -7.24
C TYR A 99 9.09 5.05 -8.21
N PHE A 100 7.99 5.62 -8.72
CA PHE A 100 7.18 4.97 -9.75
C PHE A 100 8.02 4.68 -11.00
N ALA A 101 8.80 5.65 -11.47
CA ALA A 101 9.69 5.49 -12.62
C ALA A 101 10.74 4.40 -12.38
N THR A 102 11.38 4.40 -11.21
CA THR A 102 12.36 3.37 -10.82
C THR A 102 11.72 1.99 -10.76
N ALA A 103 10.55 1.87 -10.15
CA ALA A 103 9.83 0.59 -10.03
C ALA A 103 9.35 0.04 -11.38
N ILE A 104 9.05 0.91 -12.36
CA ILE A 104 8.81 0.50 -13.74
C ILE A 104 10.11 0.03 -14.40
N ALA A 105 11.21 0.78 -14.25
CA ALA A 105 12.50 0.46 -14.88
C ALA A 105 13.10 -0.86 -14.37
N ASP A 106 12.99 -1.10 -13.06
CA ASP A 106 13.48 -2.33 -12.41
C ASP A 106 12.52 -3.52 -12.59
N GLY A 107 11.38 -3.31 -13.27
CA GLY A 107 10.37 -4.33 -13.48
C GLY A 107 9.71 -4.81 -12.19
N LEU A 108 9.69 -3.99 -11.14
CA LEU A 108 9.02 -4.30 -9.88
C LEU A 108 7.49 -4.19 -10.03
N ILE A 109 7.00 -3.22 -10.81
CA ILE A 109 5.57 -3.14 -11.15
C ILE A 109 5.28 -4.18 -12.24
N GLN A 110 4.52 -5.21 -11.87
CA GLN A 110 4.16 -6.31 -12.75
C GLN A 110 2.66 -6.63 -12.71
N PRO A 111 2.10 -7.23 -13.78
CA PRO A 111 0.67 -7.56 -13.86
C PRO A 111 0.18 -8.50 -12.75
N ASP A 112 1.04 -9.40 -12.29
CA ASP A 112 0.73 -10.41 -11.26
C ASP A 112 1.01 -9.90 -9.83
N MET A 113 1.37 -8.62 -9.67
CA MET A 113 1.65 -8.03 -8.36
C MET A 113 0.38 -7.90 -7.52
N HIS A 114 0.48 -8.31 -6.25
CA HIS A 114 -0.57 -8.18 -5.25
C HIS A 114 -0.31 -7.00 -4.30
N ARG A 115 -1.34 -6.63 -3.53
CA ARG A 115 -1.28 -5.52 -2.57
C ARG A 115 -0.22 -5.74 -1.47
N SER A 116 -0.01 -6.99 -1.05
CA SER A 116 1.03 -7.36 -0.07
C SER A 116 2.42 -6.95 -0.56
N ASP A 117 2.67 -7.14 -1.86
CA ASP A 117 3.96 -6.92 -2.48
C ASP A 117 4.26 -5.43 -2.50
N ILE A 118 3.26 -4.59 -2.81
CA ILE A 118 3.40 -3.13 -2.70
C ILE A 118 3.69 -2.71 -1.26
N ALA A 119 2.99 -3.27 -0.28
CA ALA A 119 3.20 -2.88 1.11
C ALA A 119 4.62 -3.19 1.59
N GLU A 120 5.16 -4.36 1.20
CA GLU A 120 6.56 -4.72 1.48
C GLU A 120 7.53 -3.77 0.74
N MET A 121 7.24 -3.50 -0.54
CA MET A 121 8.06 -2.64 -1.40
C MET A 121 8.14 -1.20 -0.85
N VAL A 122 6.99 -0.60 -0.50
CA VAL A 122 6.88 0.74 0.09
C VAL A 122 7.54 0.78 1.46
N GLY A 123 7.35 -0.24 2.31
CA GLY A 123 8.01 -0.31 3.61
C GLY A 123 9.53 -0.35 3.51
N ARG A 124 10.07 -1.12 2.55
CA ARG A 124 11.52 -1.16 2.26
C ARG A 124 12.04 0.18 1.75
N TRP A 125 11.27 0.87 0.92
CA TRP A 125 11.65 2.17 0.36
C TRP A 125 11.62 3.31 1.38
N GLU A 126 10.52 3.47 2.12
CA GLU A 126 10.41 4.50 3.17
C GLU A 126 11.52 4.33 4.22
N TYR A 127 11.90 3.08 4.51
CA TYR A 127 13.03 2.78 5.39
C TYR A 127 14.38 3.18 4.77
N ALA A 128 14.59 2.93 3.48
CA ALA A 128 15.81 3.31 2.76
C ALA A 128 15.97 4.83 2.65
N GLU A 129 14.91 5.57 2.27
CA GLU A 129 14.91 7.03 2.21
C GLU A 129 15.12 7.66 3.58
N ARG A 130 14.44 7.18 4.62
CA ARG A 130 14.66 7.65 6.00
C ARG A 130 16.10 7.44 6.44
N ARG A 131 16.69 6.28 6.14
CA ARG A 131 18.10 6.00 6.45
C ARG A 131 19.06 6.90 5.68
N ALA A 132 18.83 7.12 4.39
CA ALA A 132 19.64 8.01 3.57
C ALA A 132 19.57 9.45 4.09
N SER A 133 18.38 9.91 4.51
CA SER A 133 18.16 11.23 5.11
C SER A 133 18.82 11.37 6.49
N THR A 134 18.75 10.35 7.35
CA THR A 134 19.46 10.34 8.64
C THR A 134 20.99 10.43 8.46
N ILE A 135 21.55 9.80 7.42
CA ILE A 135 23.00 9.84 7.14
C ILE A 135 23.41 11.18 6.50
N ALA A 136 22.53 11.80 5.72
CA ALA A 136 22.79 13.06 5.01
C ALA A 136 22.57 14.32 5.87
N SER A 137 21.95 14.22 7.06
CA SER A 137 21.91 15.33 8.02
C SER A 137 23.29 15.47 8.68
N PRO A 138 23.99 16.61 8.53
CA PRO A 138 25.21 16.85 9.30
C PRO A 138 24.85 16.82 10.77
N PHE A 139 25.41 15.86 11.51
CA PHE A 139 25.50 15.97 12.96
C PHE A 139 26.44 17.14 13.21
N GLU A 140 25.90 18.35 13.43
CA GLU A 140 26.65 19.45 14.04
C GLU A 140 27.05 18.96 15.45
N PRO A 141 28.33 18.63 15.72
CA PRO A 141 28.72 18.23 17.05
C PRO A 141 28.52 19.44 17.95
N ALA A 142 27.64 19.30 18.95
CA ALA A 142 27.42 20.32 19.96
C ALA A 142 28.77 20.80 20.49
N THR A 143 29.03 22.10 20.37
CA THR A 143 30.13 22.81 21.02
C THR A 143 30.32 22.26 22.43
N GLU A 144 31.53 21.79 22.72
CA GLU A 144 31.91 21.13 23.97
C GLU A 144 31.29 21.85 25.18
N PRO A 145 30.38 21.22 25.95
CA PRO A 145 29.77 21.89 27.10
C PRO A 145 30.84 22.10 28.17
N ALA A 146 30.91 23.34 28.69
CA ALA A 146 31.81 23.72 29.77
C ALA A 146 31.76 22.72 30.95
N PRO A 147 32.89 22.44 31.63
CA PRO A 147 32.96 21.38 32.64
C PRO A 147 31.96 21.62 33.77
N ILE A 148 31.14 20.59 34.02
CA ILE A 148 30.11 20.59 35.07
C ILE A 148 30.78 20.43 36.44
N SER A 149 30.79 21.49 37.25
CA SER A 149 31.28 21.43 38.64
C SER A 149 30.31 20.64 39.52
N LEU A 150 30.74 19.46 39.97
CA LEU A 150 30.00 18.62 40.91
C LEU A 150 30.31 19.03 42.36
N THR A 151 29.59 20.04 42.86
CA THR A 151 29.54 20.35 44.30
C THR A 151 28.09 20.60 44.70
N GLY A 152 27.37 19.51 45.01
CA GLY A 152 26.03 19.55 45.61
C GLY A 152 25.75 18.21 46.29
N PRO A 153 25.13 18.18 47.48
CA PRO A 153 24.99 16.95 48.25
C PRO A 153 23.93 16.01 47.64
N ALA A 154 24.31 14.74 47.52
CA ALA A 154 23.43 13.66 47.07
C ALA A 154 22.29 13.44 48.06
N THR A 155 21.06 13.78 47.68
CA THR A 155 19.85 13.41 48.44
C THR A 155 19.32 12.08 47.92
N ALA A 156 19.36 11.04 48.74
CA ALA A 156 18.75 9.75 48.45
C ALA A 156 17.20 9.87 48.50
N HIS A 157 16.51 9.37 47.48
CA HIS A 157 15.05 9.17 47.52
C HIS A 157 14.74 7.66 47.55
N PRO A 158 13.96 7.18 48.54
CA PRO A 158 13.62 5.76 48.63
C PRO A 158 12.42 5.43 47.75
N PHE A 159 12.65 4.83 46.58
CA PHE A 159 11.58 4.25 45.77
C PHE A 159 11.26 2.84 46.29
N ARG A 160 10.07 2.63 46.89
CA ARG A 160 9.57 1.29 47.24
C ARG A 160 9.11 0.57 45.96
N TYR A 161 9.70 -0.57 45.66
CA TYR A 161 9.21 -1.48 44.62
C TYR A 161 8.10 -2.39 45.20
N ALA A 162 6.96 -2.50 44.52
CA ALA A 162 5.92 -3.46 44.86
C ALA A 162 6.21 -4.83 44.20
N PRO A 163 6.04 -5.97 44.89
CA PRO A 163 6.30 -7.28 44.29
C PRO A 163 5.20 -7.73 43.31
N ALA A 164 5.60 -8.45 42.26
CA ALA A 164 4.75 -8.96 41.18
C ALA A 164 3.83 -10.13 41.63
N PRO A 165 2.65 -10.34 40.99
CA PRO A 165 1.72 -11.41 41.37
C PRO A 165 2.14 -12.80 40.85
N SER A 166 1.90 -13.83 41.67
CA SER A 166 2.24 -15.25 41.44
C SER A 166 1.33 -15.96 40.43
N ARG A 167 1.91 -16.80 39.56
CA ARG A 167 1.18 -17.65 38.57
C ARG A 167 0.39 -18.79 39.26
N PRO A 168 -0.83 -19.14 38.78
CA PRO A 168 -1.56 -20.30 39.29
C PRO A 168 -1.00 -21.64 38.75
N ALA A 169 -1.11 -22.68 39.60
CA ALA A 169 -0.55 -24.02 39.40
C ALA A 169 -1.39 -24.91 38.46
N ALA A 170 -0.71 -25.78 37.71
CA ALA A 170 -1.29 -26.75 36.77
C ALA A 170 -1.96 -27.93 37.50
N ALA A 171 -3.19 -28.28 37.12
CA ALA A 171 -3.92 -29.44 37.63
C ALA A 171 -3.47 -30.73 36.93
N ALA A 172 -3.11 -31.74 37.72
CA ALA A 172 -2.69 -33.06 37.27
C ALA A 172 -3.88 -33.95 36.89
N HIS A 173 -3.86 -34.52 35.68
CA HIS A 173 -4.73 -35.63 35.30
C HIS A 173 -4.23 -36.92 35.97
N HIS A 174 -5.08 -37.56 36.78
CA HIS A 174 -4.88 -38.94 37.22
C HIS A 174 -5.93 -39.86 36.59
N ARG A 175 -5.41 -40.90 35.95
CA ARG A 175 -6.11 -42.00 35.30
C ARG A 175 -6.43 -43.06 36.35
N ARG A 176 -7.62 -43.65 36.36
CA ARG A 176 -7.79 -45.10 36.63
C ARG A 176 -9.19 -45.60 36.30
N SER A 177 -9.17 -46.75 35.63
CA SER A 177 -10.27 -47.62 35.24
C SER A 177 -10.90 -48.33 36.44
N ARG A 178 -12.21 -48.59 36.34
CA ARG A 178 -12.84 -49.90 36.53
C ARG A 178 -14.06 -49.99 35.64
#